data_AF-A0A6I3KMV3-F1
#
_entry.id   AF-A0A6I3KMV3-F1
#
_cell.length_a   1.000
_cell.length_b   1.000
_cell.length_c   1.000
_cell.angle_alpha   90.00
_cell.angle_beta   90.00
_cell.angle_gamma   90.00
#
_symmetry.space_group_name_H-M   'P 1'
#
loop_
_entity.id
_entity.type
_entity.pdbx_description
1 polymer ?
#
loop_
_entity_poly.entity_id
_entity_poly.type
_entity_poly.pdbx_seq_one_letter_code
_entity_poly.pdbx_strand_id
1 'polypeptide(L)'
;MPALIWITHLGLMDQARTDLEAVEGDMTNTRREFLSLAGRYCASSALIAAAGPLAHAAGPGHETVDKPLPLPSEGMPMPQTSASKPDANLVRRIKAISNVFEVGGTEPDYAYVENLGDGRGYTVTQYGFCTYNSEVSQVIDRYAAHVPQTPLKRFLAQLPPVKWTDQDLRGFAAAWRREIKASKFLGQACDEEADILYLGPAVEAAVAVGVRSPVGISIFYDTLLQHGGSGDPDSLPTIIKRTLEENGDVDSSSEAEFLRTFLAVRHSVLEHSHNQETRDVWRASARRVDALRKLLDGNPDLVPPIKVTNADVDVTVL
;
A
#
# COMPACT_ATOMS: atom_id res chain seq x y z
N MET A 1 -35.95 -40.66 -39.34
CA MET A 1 -34.76 -40.77 -38.47
C MET A 1 -33.55 -40.31 -39.29
N PRO A 2 -32.56 -39.57 -38.74
CA PRO A 2 -32.26 -39.17 -37.35
C PRO A 2 -32.65 -37.68 -37.07
N ALA A 3 -32.95 -37.19 -35.85
CA ALA A 3 -32.32 -37.18 -34.52
C ALA A 3 -31.32 -36.00 -34.28
N LEU A 4 -31.61 -35.28 -33.19
CA LEU A 4 -31.05 -34.03 -32.63
C LEU A 4 -29.53 -33.84 -32.68
N ILE A 5 -29.09 -32.58 -32.81
CA ILE A 5 -28.03 -31.98 -31.98
C ILE A 5 -28.41 -30.52 -31.66
N TRP A 6 -29.14 -30.33 -30.57
CA TRP A 6 -29.12 -29.08 -29.79
C TRP A 6 -28.59 -29.49 -28.43
N ILE A 7 -27.29 -29.28 -28.18
CA ILE A 7 -26.62 -29.21 -26.87
C ILE A 7 -25.16 -28.90 -27.21
N THR A 8 -24.65 -27.74 -26.78
CA THR A 8 -23.25 -27.51 -26.34
C THR A 8 -22.93 -26.04 -26.05
N HIS A 9 -23.80 -25.08 -26.37
CA HIS A 9 -23.51 -23.66 -26.04
C HIS A 9 -23.73 -23.26 -24.56
N LEU A 10 -24.38 -24.11 -23.74
CA LEU A 10 -24.49 -23.86 -22.30
C LEU A 10 -23.25 -24.30 -21.51
N GLY A 11 -22.55 -25.37 -21.94
CA GLY A 11 -21.40 -25.90 -21.19
C GLY A 11 -20.14 -25.03 -21.25
N LEU A 12 -19.89 -24.33 -22.37
CA LEU A 12 -18.73 -23.42 -22.47
C LEU A 12 -18.91 -22.14 -21.65
N MET A 13 -20.14 -21.62 -21.56
CA MET A 13 -20.44 -20.43 -20.76
C MET A 13 -20.40 -20.75 -19.26
N ASP A 14 -20.85 -21.94 -18.85
CA ASP A 14 -20.81 -22.39 -17.47
C ASP A 14 -19.37 -22.69 -17.02
N GLN A 15 -18.56 -23.29 -17.90
CA GLN A 15 -17.13 -23.49 -17.63
C GLN A 15 -16.37 -22.17 -17.55
N ALA A 16 -16.55 -21.24 -18.50
CA ALA A 16 -15.89 -19.94 -18.45
C ALA A 16 -16.30 -19.10 -17.24
N ARG A 17 -17.56 -19.22 -16.80
CA ARG A 17 -18.05 -18.59 -15.58
C ARG A 17 -17.44 -19.25 -14.34
N THR A 18 -17.37 -20.57 -14.30
CA THR A 18 -16.74 -21.31 -13.20
C THR A 18 -15.25 -21.00 -13.12
N ASP A 19 -14.56 -20.87 -14.25
CA ASP A 19 -13.15 -20.51 -14.33
C ASP A 19 -12.93 -19.06 -13.87
N LEU A 20 -13.82 -18.12 -14.24
CA LEU A 20 -13.79 -16.74 -13.74
C LEU A 20 -14.08 -16.67 -12.23
N GLU A 21 -15.08 -17.41 -11.74
CA GLU A 21 -15.41 -17.49 -10.31
C GLU A 21 -14.27 -18.17 -9.52
N ALA A 22 -13.56 -19.12 -10.12
CA ALA A 22 -12.36 -19.75 -9.54
C ALA A 22 -11.16 -18.82 -9.52
N VAL A 23 -10.90 -18.07 -10.59
CA VAL A 23 -9.84 -17.04 -10.65
C VAL A 23 -10.14 -15.90 -9.68
N GLU A 24 -11.38 -15.43 -9.61
CA GLU A 24 -11.82 -14.41 -8.66
C GLU A 24 -11.71 -14.92 -7.22
N GLY A 25 -12.04 -16.19 -6.97
CA GLY A 25 -11.87 -16.87 -5.68
C GLY A 25 -10.40 -17.03 -5.27
N ASP A 26 -9.53 -17.40 -6.20
CA ASP A 26 -8.08 -17.56 -5.97
C ASP A 26 -7.40 -16.21 -5.72
N MET A 27 -7.73 -15.19 -6.52
CA MET A 27 -7.31 -13.81 -6.28
C MET A 27 -7.82 -13.27 -4.95
N THR A 28 -9.06 -13.58 -4.56
CA THR A 28 -9.63 -13.15 -3.28
C THR A 28 -8.90 -13.81 -2.11
N ASN A 29 -8.56 -15.10 -2.21
CA ASN A 29 -7.80 -15.81 -1.17
C ASN A 29 -6.35 -15.32 -1.10
N THR A 30 -5.68 -15.16 -2.24
CA THR A 30 -4.32 -14.62 -2.31
C THR A 30 -4.27 -13.20 -1.76
N ARG A 31 -5.28 -12.36 -2.06
CA ARG A 31 -5.39 -11.01 -1.53
C ARG A 31 -5.70 -11.00 -0.03
N ARG A 32 -6.56 -11.89 0.45
CA ARG A 32 -6.85 -12.05 1.88
C ARG A 32 -5.57 -12.42 2.66
N GLU A 33 -4.80 -13.38 2.14
CA GLU A 33 -3.52 -13.80 2.71
C GLU A 33 -2.49 -12.67 2.65
N PHE A 34 -2.36 -12.01 1.50
CA PHE A 34 -1.52 -10.83 1.32
C PHE A 34 -1.81 -9.75 2.35
N LEU A 35 -3.07 -9.34 2.46
CA LEU A 35 -3.49 -8.30 3.40
C LEU A 35 -3.32 -8.75 4.85
N SER A 36 -3.48 -10.05 5.14
CA SER A 36 -3.23 -10.61 6.49
C SER A 36 -1.76 -10.49 6.92
N LEU A 37 -0.86 -10.62 5.95
CA LEU A 37 0.58 -10.65 6.18
C LEU A 37 1.23 -9.26 6.08
N ALA A 38 0.82 -8.43 5.13
CA ALA A 38 1.43 -7.13 4.83
C ALA A 38 1.27 -6.11 5.99
N GLY A 39 0.09 -6.00 6.58
CA GLY A 39 -0.13 -4.98 7.62
C GLY A 39 0.22 -5.42 9.05
N ARG A 40 0.89 -6.56 9.26
CA ARG A 40 1.52 -6.87 10.57
C ARG A 40 2.76 -6.00 10.83
N TYR A 41 3.31 -5.38 9.78
CA TYR A 41 4.60 -4.67 9.84
C TYR A 41 4.57 -3.24 9.27
N CYS A 42 3.40 -2.73 8.86
CA CYS A 42 3.20 -1.27 8.64
C CYS A 42 3.28 -0.45 9.95
N ALA A 43 3.65 -1.06 11.07
CA ALA A 43 3.79 -0.36 12.34
C ALA A 43 4.98 0.62 12.31
N SER A 44 4.62 1.90 12.22
CA SER A 44 5.37 3.10 12.63
C SER A 44 6.04 3.88 11.49
N SER A 45 5.25 4.66 10.76
CA SER A 45 5.73 5.96 10.29
C SER A 45 5.83 6.87 11.52
N ALA A 46 7.05 7.19 11.96
CA ALA A 46 7.24 8.22 12.96
C ALA A 46 6.69 9.56 12.43
N LEU A 47 5.60 10.06 13.02
CA LEU A 47 5.08 11.40 12.73
C LEU A 47 6.18 12.45 12.95
N ILE A 48 6.47 13.26 11.92
CA ILE A 48 6.96 14.63 12.14
C ILE A 48 5.72 15.50 12.34
N ALA A 49 5.40 15.83 13.59
CA ALA A 49 4.37 16.80 13.91
C ALA A 49 4.88 18.21 13.58
N ALA A 50 4.40 18.80 12.48
CA ALA A 50 4.49 20.24 12.30
C ALA A 50 3.54 20.91 13.31
N ALA A 51 4.12 21.66 14.27
CA ALA A 51 3.37 22.42 15.25
C ALA A 51 2.56 23.53 14.57
N GLY A 52 1.25 23.33 14.43
CA GLY A 52 0.27 24.38 14.17
C GLY A 52 -0.44 24.81 15.47
N PRO A 53 -1.00 26.03 15.55
CA PRO A 53 -1.53 26.56 16.81
C PRO A 53 -2.70 25.72 17.34
N LEU A 54 -2.58 25.30 18.59
CA LEU A 54 -3.52 24.49 19.36
C LEU A 54 -4.88 25.18 19.52
N ALA A 55 -5.95 24.52 19.08
CA ALA A 55 -7.29 24.73 19.62
C ALA A 55 -7.49 23.79 20.83
N HIS A 56 -7.67 24.39 22.00
CA HIS A 56 -7.88 23.71 23.28
C HIS A 56 -9.26 23.03 23.36
N ALA A 57 -9.28 21.73 23.62
CA ALA A 57 -10.39 21.07 24.33
C ALA A 57 -9.82 19.91 25.15
N ALA A 58 -9.67 20.15 26.46
CA ALA A 58 -9.14 19.21 27.43
C ALA A 58 -10.21 18.22 27.90
N GLY A 59 -9.86 16.93 27.92
CA GLY A 59 -10.52 15.88 28.71
C GLY A 59 -9.46 15.20 29.59
N PRO A 60 -9.76 14.83 30.85
CA PRO A 60 -8.74 14.47 31.83
C PRO A 60 -8.35 12.99 31.78
N GLY A 61 -7.05 12.73 31.95
CA GLY A 61 -6.52 11.50 32.55
C GLY A 61 -6.13 10.39 31.58
N HIS A 62 -4.87 10.36 31.14
CA HIS A 62 -4.23 9.11 30.74
C HIS A 62 -2.87 9.04 31.45
N GLU A 63 -2.75 8.08 32.36
CA GLU A 63 -1.49 7.72 32.99
C GLU A 63 -0.47 7.30 31.92
N THR A 64 0.75 7.77 32.13
CA THR A 64 1.92 7.62 31.28
C THR A 64 2.36 6.16 31.24
N VAL A 65 2.19 5.50 30.09
CA VAL A 65 2.96 4.29 29.77
C VAL A 65 4.27 4.74 29.14
N ASP A 66 5.39 4.36 29.76
CA ASP A 66 6.74 4.67 29.30
C ASP A 66 6.94 4.24 27.83
N LYS A 67 7.11 5.25 26.98
CA LYS A 67 7.38 5.13 25.55
C LYS A 67 8.89 5.04 25.37
N PRO A 68 9.43 4.07 24.60
CA PRO A 68 10.83 4.10 24.20
C PRO A 68 11.12 5.42 23.45
N LEU A 69 12.23 6.07 23.82
CA LEU A 69 12.69 7.31 23.21
C LEU A 69 12.99 7.10 21.71
N PRO A 70 12.73 8.09 20.84
CA PRO A 70 13.17 8.05 19.44
C PRO A 70 14.68 7.87 19.35
N LEU A 71 15.14 7.14 18.32
CA LEU A 71 16.55 7.06 17.96
C LEU A 71 17.10 8.48 17.65
N PRO A 72 18.35 8.79 18.04
CA PRO A 72 18.96 10.09 17.75
C PRO A 72 19.26 10.28 16.26
N SER A 73 19.06 11.51 15.76
CA SER A 73 19.13 11.88 14.33
C SER A 73 20.54 12.16 13.79
N GLU A 74 21.57 11.45 14.23
CA GLU A 74 22.93 11.67 13.71
C GLU A 74 23.17 10.81 12.46
N GLY A 75 23.29 11.47 11.30
CA GLY A 75 23.96 10.89 10.12
C GLY A 75 23.31 11.08 8.75
N MET A 76 22.07 11.57 8.65
CA MET A 76 21.42 11.81 7.36
C MET A 76 21.38 13.30 7.04
N PRO A 77 22.07 13.80 6.00
CA PRO A 77 21.94 15.19 5.58
C PRO A 77 20.50 15.42 5.08
N MET A 78 19.75 16.25 5.80
CA MET A 78 18.40 16.68 5.42
C MET A 78 18.47 17.66 4.25
N PRO A 79 17.90 17.38 3.06
CA PRO A 79 17.71 18.39 2.04
C PRO A 79 16.62 19.37 2.50
N GLN A 80 17.04 20.55 2.93
CA GLN A 80 16.16 21.71 3.09
C GLN A 80 15.90 22.29 1.69
N THR A 81 14.91 21.78 0.96
CA THR A 81 14.31 22.50 -0.18
C THR A 81 12.90 21.97 -0.40
N SER A 82 11.93 22.87 -0.50
CA SER A 82 10.53 22.57 -0.80
C SER A 82 10.43 21.85 -2.15
N ALA A 83 10.38 20.52 -2.14
CA ALA A 83 10.02 19.76 -3.31
C ALA A 83 8.60 20.17 -3.72
N SER A 84 8.43 20.65 -4.96
CA SER A 84 7.11 20.85 -5.54
C SER A 84 6.32 19.54 -5.42
N LYS A 85 5.06 19.61 -4.99
CA LYS A 85 4.17 18.43 -4.95
C LYS A 85 4.24 17.70 -6.31
N PRO A 86 4.38 16.35 -6.33
CA PRO A 86 4.41 15.60 -7.58
C PRO A 86 3.17 15.91 -8.43
N ASP A 87 3.33 15.90 -9.76
CA ASP A 87 2.21 16.10 -10.70
C ASP A 87 1.07 15.10 -10.37
N ALA A 88 -0.13 15.61 -10.14
CA ALA A 88 -1.29 14.81 -9.78
C ALA A 88 -1.63 13.73 -10.84
N ASN A 89 -1.33 13.98 -12.13
CA ASN A 89 -1.48 12.94 -13.15
C ASN A 89 -0.47 11.81 -12.94
N LEU A 90 0.80 12.14 -12.67
CA LEU A 90 1.83 11.15 -12.39
C LEU A 90 1.50 10.33 -11.14
N VAL A 91 1.07 10.99 -10.05
CA VAL A 91 0.65 10.29 -8.82
C VAL A 91 -0.47 9.29 -9.10
N ARG A 92 -1.47 9.68 -9.90
CA ARG A 92 -2.53 8.74 -10.31
C ARG A 92 -1.99 7.53 -11.05
N ARG A 93 -1.04 7.71 -11.97
CA ARG A 93 -0.43 6.59 -12.71
C ARG A 93 0.40 5.68 -11.81
N ILE A 94 1.17 6.24 -10.87
CA ILE A 94 1.93 5.47 -9.87
C ILE A 94 0.99 4.61 -9.02
N LYS A 95 -0.08 5.21 -8.49
CA LYS A 95 -1.09 4.48 -7.71
C LYS A 95 -1.80 3.41 -8.55
N ALA A 96 -2.13 3.72 -9.80
CA ALA A 96 -2.75 2.75 -10.70
C ALA A 96 -1.82 1.56 -11.03
N ILE A 97 -0.51 1.78 -11.19
CA ILE A 97 0.47 0.69 -11.33
C ILE A 97 0.49 -0.18 -10.07
N SER A 98 0.52 0.43 -8.88
CA SER A 98 0.47 -0.31 -7.61
C SER A 98 -0.84 -1.10 -7.47
N ASN A 99 -1.98 -0.52 -7.82
CA ASN A 99 -3.28 -1.20 -7.81
C ASN A 99 -3.28 -2.48 -8.67
N VAL A 100 -2.52 -2.53 -9.77
CA VAL A 100 -2.41 -3.76 -10.58
C VAL A 100 -1.87 -4.91 -9.74
N PHE A 101 -0.93 -4.65 -8.83
CA PHE A 101 -0.37 -5.67 -7.95
C PHE A 101 -1.26 -5.97 -6.74
N GLU A 102 -1.98 -4.97 -6.23
CA GLU A 102 -2.77 -5.10 -5.00
C GLU A 102 -4.18 -5.65 -5.24
N VAL A 103 -4.77 -5.35 -6.39
CA VAL A 103 -6.16 -5.70 -6.73
C VAL A 103 -6.35 -6.23 -8.16
N GLY A 104 -5.28 -6.38 -8.94
CA GLY A 104 -5.33 -6.94 -10.29
C GLY A 104 -5.85 -5.99 -11.38
N GLY A 105 -6.10 -4.71 -11.05
CA GLY A 105 -6.66 -3.72 -11.95
C GLY A 105 -6.15 -2.32 -11.66
N THR A 106 -6.51 -1.35 -12.50
CA THR A 106 -6.04 0.04 -12.36
C THR A 106 -6.79 0.83 -11.29
N GLU A 107 -8.03 0.45 -11.02
CA GLU A 107 -8.91 1.17 -10.11
C GLU A 107 -8.66 0.78 -8.65
N PRO A 108 -8.70 1.75 -7.72
CA PRO A 108 -8.57 1.47 -6.29
C PRO A 108 -9.81 0.76 -5.75
N ASP A 109 -9.61 -0.15 -4.79
CA ASP A 109 -10.70 -0.79 -4.06
C ASP A 109 -10.87 -0.20 -2.66
N TYR A 110 -11.36 1.04 -2.59
CA TYR A 110 -11.62 1.70 -1.31
C TYR A 110 -12.74 1.01 -0.50
N ALA A 111 -13.60 0.22 -1.15
CA ALA A 111 -14.75 -0.43 -0.51
C ALA A 111 -14.35 -1.67 0.29
N TYR A 112 -13.16 -2.23 0.04
CA TYR A 112 -12.64 -3.35 0.80
C TYR A 112 -12.69 -3.06 2.30
N VAL A 113 -13.25 -4.00 3.05
CA VAL A 113 -13.33 -3.98 4.51
C VAL A 113 -13.59 -5.40 5.01
N GLU A 114 -12.68 -5.91 5.81
CA GLU A 114 -12.75 -7.26 6.36
C GLU A 114 -12.01 -7.36 7.69
N ASN A 115 -12.54 -8.10 8.66
CA ASN A 115 -11.75 -8.55 9.81
C ASN A 115 -11.14 -9.91 9.44
N LEU A 116 -9.83 -9.93 9.28
CA LEU A 116 -9.07 -11.10 8.81
C LEU A 116 -8.78 -12.13 9.91
N GLY A 117 -9.13 -11.83 11.16
CA GLY A 117 -8.89 -12.72 12.30
C GLY A 117 -7.42 -12.83 12.71
N ASP A 118 -6.58 -11.87 12.32
CA ASP A 118 -5.14 -11.83 12.63
C ASP A 118 -4.77 -10.82 13.72
N GLY A 119 -5.76 -10.39 14.50
CA GLY A 119 -5.57 -9.48 15.65
C GLY A 119 -5.40 -7.99 15.28
N ARG A 120 -5.48 -7.63 14.00
CA ARG A 120 -5.35 -6.23 13.53
C ARG A 120 -6.68 -5.48 13.41
N GLY A 121 -7.78 -6.12 13.82
CA GLY A 121 -9.13 -5.59 13.64
C GLY A 121 -9.57 -5.66 12.18
N TYR A 122 -10.22 -4.59 11.69
CA TYR A 122 -10.61 -4.52 10.29
C TYR A 122 -9.48 -3.97 9.43
N THR A 123 -9.17 -4.67 8.35
CA THR A 123 -8.38 -4.17 7.23
C THR A 123 -9.31 -3.54 6.20
N VAL A 124 -9.01 -2.32 5.76
CA VAL A 124 -9.79 -1.56 4.77
C VAL A 124 -8.94 -1.12 3.59
N THR A 125 -9.59 -0.88 2.45
CA THR A 125 -8.99 -0.41 1.18
C THR A 125 -7.97 -1.37 0.56
N GLN A 126 -7.50 -1.05 -0.64
CA GLN A 126 -6.34 -1.69 -1.25
C GLN A 126 -5.00 -1.37 -0.57
N TYR A 127 -4.94 -0.30 0.23
CA TYR A 127 -3.71 0.05 0.96
C TYR A 127 -3.49 -0.80 2.21
N GLY A 128 -4.50 -1.58 2.64
CA GLY A 128 -4.39 -2.46 3.80
C GLY A 128 -4.40 -1.76 5.15
N PHE A 129 -4.99 -0.56 5.24
CA PHE A 129 -5.13 0.18 6.50
C PHE A 129 -5.88 -0.65 7.54
N CYS A 130 -5.41 -0.63 8.78
CA CYS A 130 -6.00 -1.46 9.83
C CYS A 130 -6.55 -0.65 11.01
N THR A 131 -7.60 -1.14 11.65
CA THR A 131 -8.21 -0.45 12.80
C THR A 131 -7.42 -0.60 14.10
N TYR A 132 -6.38 -1.44 14.17
CA TYR A 132 -5.55 -1.56 15.39
C TYR A 132 -4.62 -0.36 15.62
N ASN A 133 -4.33 0.42 14.58
CA ASN A 133 -3.49 1.60 14.63
C ASN A 133 -4.32 2.85 14.25
N SER A 134 -3.65 3.99 14.10
CA SER A 134 -4.32 5.27 13.84
C SER A 134 -4.74 5.50 12.38
N GLU A 135 -4.42 4.61 11.44
CA GLU A 135 -4.63 4.81 10.00
C GLU A 135 -6.12 5.03 9.70
N VAL A 136 -6.97 4.09 10.14
CA VAL A 136 -8.41 4.16 9.87
C VAL A 136 -9.08 5.31 10.63
N SER A 137 -8.64 5.62 11.86
CA SER A 137 -9.16 6.79 12.58
C SER A 137 -8.81 8.10 11.87
N GLN A 138 -7.59 8.22 11.33
CA GLN A 138 -7.18 9.41 10.57
C GLN A 138 -7.99 9.56 9.28
N VAL A 139 -8.27 8.47 8.55
CA VAL A 139 -9.17 8.50 7.39
C VAL A 139 -10.57 8.97 7.79
N ILE A 140 -11.12 8.46 8.89
CA ILE A 140 -12.45 8.88 9.37
C ILE A 140 -12.47 10.36 9.75
N ASP A 141 -11.44 10.87 10.41
CA ASP A 141 -11.34 12.30 10.79
C ASP A 141 -11.23 13.21 9.55
N ARG A 142 -10.41 12.83 8.56
CA ARG A 142 -10.32 13.54 7.27
C ARG A 142 -11.65 13.53 6.53
N TYR A 143 -12.30 12.38 6.47
CA TYR A 143 -13.62 12.26 5.86
C TYR A 143 -14.66 13.13 6.59
N ALA A 144 -14.62 13.15 7.93
CA ALA A 144 -15.51 13.95 8.76
C ALA A 144 -15.30 15.47 8.58
N ALA A 145 -14.12 15.93 8.15
CA ALA A 145 -13.91 17.33 7.79
C ALA A 145 -14.75 17.75 6.58
N HIS A 146 -15.04 16.82 5.66
CA HIS A 146 -15.90 17.06 4.49
C HIS A 146 -17.37 16.65 4.73
N VAL A 147 -17.60 15.61 5.54
CA VAL A 147 -18.93 15.09 5.87
C VAL A 147 -19.09 14.99 7.40
N PRO A 148 -19.37 16.11 8.11
CA PRO A 148 -19.29 16.17 9.58
C PRO A 148 -20.23 15.24 10.35
N GLN A 149 -21.33 14.85 9.72
CA GLN A 149 -22.37 13.97 10.29
C GLN A 149 -22.21 12.51 9.83
N THR A 150 -21.03 12.13 9.32
CA THR A 150 -20.77 10.76 8.88
C THR A 150 -21.02 9.76 10.03
N PRO A 151 -21.72 8.64 9.75
CA PRO A 151 -21.93 7.57 10.72
C PRO A 151 -20.64 6.85 11.12
N LEU A 152 -19.52 7.07 10.43
CA LEU A 152 -18.22 6.49 10.79
C LEU A 152 -17.63 7.09 12.08
N LYS A 153 -17.99 8.34 12.43
CA LYS A 153 -17.47 9.00 13.65
C LYS A 153 -17.76 8.23 14.93
N ARG A 154 -18.84 7.43 14.97
CA ARG A 154 -19.20 6.64 16.16
C ARG A 154 -18.15 5.58 16.51
N PHE A 155 -17.28 5.21 15.57
CA PHE A 155 -16.24 4.22 15.79
C PHE A 155 -14.96 4.85 16.37
N LEU A 156 -14.75 6.17 16.24
CA LEU A 156 -13.53 6.86 16.69
C LEU A 156 -13.24 6.65 18.18
N ALA A 157 -14.25 6.54 19.03
CA ALA A 157 -14.06 6.28 20.47
C ALA A 157 -13.42 4.91 20.77
N GLN A 158 -13.37 4.00 19.79
CA GLN A 158 -12.78 2.67 19.92
C GLN A 158 -11.48 2.52 19.11
N LEU A 159 -11.04 3.59 18.40
CA LEU A 159 -9.92 3.55 17.46
C LEU A 159 -8.83 4.60 17.81
N PRO A 160 -7.54 4.21 17.84
CA PRO A 160 -7.06 2.83 17.93
C PRO A 160 -7.42 2.20 19.29
N PRO A 161 -7.47 0.86 19.39
CA PRO A 161 -7.63 0.20 20.68
C PRO A 161 -6.38 0.40 21.55
N VAL A 162 -6.57 0.40 22.88
CA VAL A 162 -5.48 0.55 23.86
C VAL A 162 -4.53 -0.66 23.85
N LYS A 163 -5.03 -1.84 23.45
CA LYS A 163 -4.27 -3.09 23.39
C LYS A 163 -4.58 -3.82 22.09
N TRP A 164 -3.62 -4.60 21.60
CA TRP A 164 -3.83 -5.51 20.48
C TRP A 164 -4.82 -6.60 20.89
N THR A 165 -6.03 -6.52 20.36
CA THR A 165 -7.13 -7.44 20.63
C THR A 165 -8.10 -7.39 19.46
N ASP A 166 -8.88 -8.45 19.29
CA ASP A 166 -10.03 -8.43 18.40
C ASP A 166 -10.99 -7.32 18.83
N GLN A 167 -11.47 -6.57 17.83
CA GLN A 167 -12.36 -5.43 18.03
C GLN A 167 -13.79 -5.81 17.63
N ASP A 168 -14.76 -5.66 18.56
CA ASP A 168 -16.19 -5.78 18.24
C ASP A 168 -16.75 -4.44 17.70
N LEU A 169 -16.33 -4.05 16.50
CA LEU A 169 -16.87 -2.86 15.82
C LEU A 169 -18.17 -3.18 15.07
N ARG A 170 -19.26 -3.43 15.80
CA ARG A 170 -20.54 -3.83 15.21
C ARG A 170 -21.01 -2.87 14.11
N GLY A 171 -21.25 -3.45 12.93
CA GLY A 171 -21.71 -2.71 11.76
C GLY A 171 -20.69 -1.79 11.12
N PHE A 172 -19.40 -1.89 11.46
CA PHE A 172 -18.32 -1.11 10.84
C PHE A 172 -18.23 -1.37 9.34
N ALA A 173 -18.08 -2.63 8.92
CA ALA A 173 -18.00 -2.98 7.50
C ALA A 173 -19.20 -2.47 6.67
N ALA A 174 -20.40 -2.60 7.21
CA ALA A 174 -21.62 -2.11 6.56
C ALA A 174 -21.66 -0.58 6.45
N ALA A 175 -21.20 0.13 7.50
CA ALA A 175 -21.08 1.58 7.46
C ALA A 175 -20.02 2.05 6.47
N TRP A 176 -18.83 1.42 6.47
CA TRP A 176 -17.74 1.71 5.55
C TRP A 176 -18.17 1.62 4.09
N ARG A 177 -18.71 0.47 3.66
CA ARG A 177 -19.18 0.26 2.29
C ARG A 177 -20.27 1.25 1.88
N ARG A 178 -21.18 1.58 2.80
CA ARG A 178 -22.23 2.56 2.54
C ARG A 178 -21.64 3.96 2.33
N GLU A 179 -20.72 4.40 3.18
CA GLU A 179 -20.12 5.73 3.07
C GLU A 179 -19.22 5.85 1.83
N ILE A 180 -18.45 4.81 1.49
CA ILE A 180 -17.67 4.76 0.24
C ILE A 180 -18.57 4.96 -0.97
N LYS A 181 -19.74 4.31 -0.99
CA LYS A 181 -20.71 4.46 -2.08
C LYS A 181 -21.41 5.83 -2.07
N ALA A 182 -21.66 6.39 -0.90
CA ALA A 182 -22.43 7.62 -0.74
C ALA A 182 -21.62 8.89 -1.03
N SER A 183 -20.30 8.86 -0.79
CA SER A 183 -19.46 10.05 -0.88
C SER A 183 -18.06 9.74 -1.40
N LYS A 184 -17.66 10.47 -2.45
CA LYS A 184 -16.27 10.42 -2.95
C LYS A 184 -15.24 10.87 -1.91
N PHE A 185 -15.65 11.67 -0.91
CA PHE A 185 -14.72 12.23 0.07
C PHE A 185 -14.08 11.17 0.96
N LEU A 186 -14.72 10.00 1.15
CA LEU A 186 -14.09 8.92 1.91
C LEU A 186 -12.94 8.27 1.11
N GLY A 187 -13.11 8.06 -0.20
CA GLY A 187 -12.01 7.61 -1.06
C GLY A 187 -10.87 8.62 -1.13
N GLN A 188 -11.20 9.93 -1.20
CA GLN A 188 -10.19 10.99 -1.15
C GLN A 188 -9.42 11.01 0.18
N ALA A 189 -10.11 10.81 1.31
CA ALA A 189 -9.47 10.69 2.62
C ALA A 189 -8.55 9.47 2.70
N CYS A 190 -8.91 8.34 2.06
CA CYS A 190 -8.03 7.17 1.96
C CYS A 190 -6.75 7.49 1.17
N ASP A 191 -6.88 8.19 0.05
CA ASP A 191 -5.73 8.61 -0.76
C ASP A 191 -4.81 9.59 -0.03
N GLU A 192 -5.38 10.56 0.69
CA GLU A 192 -4.62 11.52 1.48
C GLU A 192 -3.81 10.84 2.58
N GLU A 193 -4.42 9.86 3.26
CA GLU A 193 -3.72 9.09 4.29
C GLU A 193 -2.63 8.22 3.67
N ALA A 194 -2.89 7.59 2.52
CA ALA A 194 -1.87 6.81 1.79
C ALA A 194 -0.72 7.70 1.29
N ASP A 195 -1.00 8.95 0.93
CA ASP A 195 0.03 9.90 0.52
C ASP A 195 0.95 10.29 1.69
N ILE A 196 0.37 10.43 2.89
CA ILE A 196 1.12 10.76 4.11
C ILE A 196 1.96 9.58 4.58
N LEU A 197 1.40 8.37 4.54
CA LEU A 197 2.07 7.17 5.06
C LEU A 197 3.05 6.56 4.07
N TYR A 198 2.78 6.65 2.77
CA TYR A 198 3.53 5.93 1.76
C TYR A 198 4.11 6.85 0.68
N LEU A 199 3.30 7.63 -0.05
CA LEU A 199 3.83 8.37 -1.21
C LEU A 199 4.90 9.40 -0.83
N GLY A 200 4.61 10.25 0.16
CA GLY A 200 5.55 11.27 0.63
C GLY A 200 6.87 10.65 1.12
N PRO A 201 6.83 9.71 2.08
CA PRO A 201 8.05 9.05 2.56
C PRO A 201 8.81 8.28 1.47
N ALA A 202 8.12 7.67 0.51
CA ALA A 202 8.78 7.00 -0.62
C ALA A 202 9.52 7.99 -1.53
N VAL A 203 8.92 9.17 -1.81
CA VAL A 203 9.56 10.25 -2.57
C VAL A 203 10.77 10.79 -1.81
N GLU A 204 10.65 11.02 -0.51
CA GLU A 204 11.75 11.49 0.33
C GLU A 204 12.91 10.50 0.34
N ALA A 205 12.63 9.21 0.51
CA ALA A 205 13.63 8.15 0.46
C ALA A 205 14.32 8.03 -0.91
N ALA A 206 13.56 8.16 -2.01
CA ALA A 206 14.10 8.16 -3.36
C ALA A 206 15.06 9.36 -3.59
N VAL A 207 14.62 10.56 -3.23
CA VAL A 207 15.42 11.78 -3.39
C VAL A 207 16.70 11.73 -2.56
N ALA A 208 16.67 11.12 -1.38
CA ALA A 208 17.84 10.97 -0.51
C ALA A 208 18.98 10.15 -1.14
N VAL A 209 18.67 9.26 -2.09
CA VAL A 209 19.68 8.48 -2.83
C VAL A 209 19.86 8.95 -4.27
N GLY A 210 19.28 10.10 -4.63
CA GLY A 210 19.41 10.71 -5.96
C GLY A 210 18.41 10.24 -7.02
N VAL A 211 17.43 9.39 -6.66
CA VAL A 211 16.38 8.91 -7.58
C VAL A 211 15.31 9.99 -7.77
N ARG A 212 14.99 10.31 -9.03
CA ARG A 212 14.00 11.37 -9.36
C ARG A 212 13.06 11.00 -10.51
N SER A 213 13.34 9.95 -11.27
CA SER A 213 12.52 9.53 -12.41
C SER A 213 11.12 9.08 -11.99
N PRO A 214 10.10 9.26 -12.84
CA PRO A 214 8.74 8.74 -12.59
C PRO A 214 8.71 7.26 -12.21
N VAL A 215 9.44 6.40 -12.93
CA VAL A 215 9.53 4.97 -12.62
C VAL A 215 10.25 4.71 -11.30
N GLY A 216 11.30 5.48 -10.97
CA GLY A 216 12.00 5.38 -9.69
C GLY A 216 11.08 5.68 -8.51
N ILE A 217 10.28 6.74 -8.58
CA ILE A 217 9.27 7.05 -7.56
C ILE A 217 8.23 5.92 -7.46
N SER A 218 7.79 5.37 -8.60
CA SER A 218 6.87 4.22 -8.60
C SER A 218 7.46 2.98 -7.91
N ILE A 219 8.75 2.69 -8.13
CA ILE A 219 9.46 1.57 -7.51
C ILE A 219 9.55 1.78 -6.00
N PHE A 220 9.94 2.98 -5.55
CA PHE A 220 10.04 3.29 -4.12
C PHE A 220 8.67 3.26 -3.43
N TYR A 221 7.62 3.78 -4.08
CA TYR A 221 6.26 3.75 -3.56
C TYR A 221 5.75 2.32 -3.38
N ASP A 222 5.84 1.49 -4.42
CA ASP A 222 5.43 0.08 -4.35
C ASP A 222 6.27 -0.72 -3.34
N THR A 223 7.55 -0.40 -3.21
CA THR A 223 8.41 -1.03 -2.20
C THR A 223 8.00 -0.62 -0.79
N LEU A 224 7.78 0.66 -0.52
CA LEU A 224 7.36 1.13 0.80
C LEU A 224 5.99 0.58 1.19
N LEU A 225 5.05 0.54 0.26
CA LEU A 225 3.70 0.01 0.51
C LEU A 225 3.76 -1.48 0.89
N GLN A 226 4.61 -2.27 0.22
CA GLN A 226 4.75 -3.70 0.47
C GLN A 226 5.59 -4.03 1.71
N HIS A 227 6.73 -3.35 1.87
CA HIS A 227 7.78 -3.71 2.82
C HIS A 227 7.76 -2.86 4.10
N GLY A 228 7.04 -1.73 4.09
CA GLY A 228 7.04 -0.78 5.19
C GLY A 228 8.34 0.02 5.31
N GLY A 229 8.29 1.04 6.17
CA GLY A 229 9.39 1.97 6.45
C GLY A 229 10.10 1.73 7.78
N SER A 230 9.86 0.57 8.41
CA SER A 230 10.53 0.10 9.62
C SER A 230 12.02 -0.13 9.39
N GLY A 231 12.76 -0.50 10.44
CA GLY A 231 14.18 -0.89 10.36
C GLY A 231 14.42 -2.40 10.31
N ASP A 232 13.39 -3.21 9.99
CA ASP A 232 13.55 -4.67 9.97
C ASP A 232 14.30 -5.16 8.72
N PRO A 233 14.77 -6.43 8.70
CA PRO A 233 15.60 -6.95 7.61
C PRO A 233 14.95 -6.98 6.21
N ASP A 234 13.63 -6.82 6.16
CA ASP A 234 12.81 -6.96 4.96
C ASP A 234 12.27 -5.59 4.47
N SER A 235 12.44 -4.52 5.26
CA SER A 235 11.94 -3.16 5.03
C SER A 235 12.63 -2.36 3.92
N LEU A 236 11.98 -1.26 3.46
CA LEU A 236 12.57 -0.34 2.49
C LEU A 236 13.95 0.21 2.91
N PRO A 237 14.15 0.72 4.15
CA PRO A 237 15.47 1.21 4.58
C PRO A 237 16.57 0.15 4.47
N THR A 238 16.26 -1.12 4.77
CA THR A 238 17.23 -2.21 4.62
C THR A 238 17.54 -2.52 3.15
N ILE A 239 16.53 -2.50 2.27
CA ILE A 239 16.73 -2.65 0.82
C ILE A 239 17.61 -1.52 0.27
N ILE A 240 17.35 -0.27 0.66
CA ILE A 240 18.19 0.89 0.29
C ILE A 240 19.63 0.68 0.77
N LYS A 241 19.82 0.31 2.04
CA LYS A 241 21.15 0.10 2.61
C LYS A 241 21.94 -0.95 1.82
N ARG A 242 21.35 -2.12 1.54
CA ARG A 242 22.01 -3.17 0.75
C ARG A 242 22.32 -2.71 -0.67
N THR A 243 21.43 -1.95 -1.29
CA THR A 243 21.66 -1.35 -2.62
C THR A 243 22.86 -0.41 -2.60
N LEU A 244 22.97 0.46 -1.60
CA LEU A 244 24.10 1.38 -1.45
C LEU A 244 25.42 0.64 -1.21
N GLU A 245 25.40 -0.46 -0.46
CA GLU A 245 26.58 -1.32 -0.24
C GLU A 245 27.06 -1.99 -1.53
N GLU A 246 26.13 -2.38 -2.42
CA GLU A 246 26.45 -3.06 -3.68
C GLU A 246 26.81 -2.11 -4.83
N ASN A 247 26.14 -0.96 -4.92
CA ASN A 247 26.18 -0.07 -6.09
C ASN A 247 26.70 1.34 -5.80
N GLY A 248 26.73 1.76 -4.54
CA GLY A 248 26.79 3.17 -4.19
C GLY A 248 25.47 3.88 -4.49
N ASP A 249 25.45 5.20 -4.31
CA ASP A 249 24.31 6.05 -4.65
C ASP A 249 24.21 6.32 -6.16
N VAL A 250 23.19 7.09 -6.56
CA VAL A 250 23.02 7.49 -7.96
C VAL A 250 24.17 8.37 -8.44
N ASP A 251 24.82 9.17 -7.59
CA ASP A 251 25.98 9.98 -8.00
C ASP A 251 27.22 9.13 -8.31
N SER A 252 27.32 7.97 -7.66
CA SER A 252 28.37 6.97 -7.90
C SER A 252 28.12 6.11 -9.16
N SER A 253 26.91 6.16 -9.73
CA SER A 253 26.48 5.33 -10.84
C SER A 253 25.53 6.10 -11.78
N SER A 254 24.61 5.42 -12.46
CA SER A 254 23.45 6.04 -13.08
C SER A 254 22.16 5.65 -12.36
N GLU A 255 21.12 6.49 -12.42
CA GLU A 255 19.84 6.18 -11.78
C GLU A 255 19.28 4.83 -12.25
N ALA A 256 19.45 4.50 -13.53
CA ALA A 256 19.00 3.22 -14.08
C ALA A 256 19.80 2.02 -13.54
N GLU A 257 21.11 2.16 -13.32
CA GLU A 257 21.93 1.11 -12.68
C GLU A 257 21.58 0.94 -11.21
N PHE A 258 21.47 2.04 -10.47
CA PHE A 258 21.01 2.03 -9.08
C PHE A 258 19.65 1.33 -8.94
N LEU A 259 18.66 1.70 -9.75
CA LEU A 259 17.33 1.09 -9.72
C LEU A 259 17.34 -0.39 -10.14
N ARG A 260 18.22 -0.80 -11.06
CA ARG A 260 18.40 -2.23 -11.40
C ARG A 260 18.95 -3.02 -10.22
N THR A 261 19.96 -2.49 -9.52
CA THR A 261 20.49 -3.12 -8.31
C THR A 261 19.44 -3.15 -7.20
N PHE A 262 18.72 -2.04 -6.99
CA PHE A 262 17.63 -1.95 -6.02
C PHE A 262 16.56 -3.02 -6.25
N LEU A 263 16.11 -3.18 -7.50
CA LEU A 263 15.13 -4.20 -7.86
C LEU A 263 15.68 -5.62 -7.67
N ALA A 264 16.97 -5.86 -7.93
CA ALA A 264 17.60 -7.16 -7.67
C ALA A 264 17.65 -7.48 -6.16
N VAL A 265 18.08 -6.53 -5.33
CA VAL A 265 18.06 -6.64 -3.87
C VAL A 265 16.64 -6.90 -3.37
N ARG A 266 15.66 -6.13 -3.84
CA ARG A 266 14.25 -6.30 -3.48
C ARG A 266 13.72 -7.67 -3.88
N HIS A 267 14.03 -8.16 -5.08
CA HIS A 267 13.65 -9.51 -5.50
C HIS A 267 14.20 -10.56 -4.54
N SER A 268 15.48 -10.46 -4.19
CA SER A 268 16.10 -11.36 -3.23
C SER A 268 15.42 -11.33 -1.86
N VAL A 269 14.99 -10.15 -1.39
CA VAL A 269 14.23 -10.02 -0.12
C VAL A 269 12.87 -10.69 -0.21
N LEU A 270 12.15 -10.54 -1.33
CA LEU A 270 10.85 -11.19 -1.52
C LEU A 270 10.98 -12.73 -1.59
N GLU A 271 12.04 -13.24 -2.23
CA GLU A 271 12.27 -14.70 -2.32
C GLU A 271 12.73 -15.33 -1.00
N HIS A 272 13.44 -14.55 -0.18
CA HIS A 272 14.14 -15.00 1.03
C HIS A 272 13.77 -14.16 2.26
N SER A 273 12.49 -13.78 2.40
CA SER A 273 12.06 -12.92 3.50
C SER A 273 12.49 -13.51 4.85
N HIS A 274 13.01 -12.62 5.69
CA HIS A 274 13.45 -12.97 7.03
C HIS A 274 12.26 -13.43 7.88
N ASN A 275 11.12 -12.77 7.72
CA ASN A 275 9.89 -13.20 8.38
C ASN A 275 9.33 -14.49 7.76
N GLN A 276 9.24 -15.54 8.59
CA GLN A 276 8.73 -16.85 8.20
C GLN A 276 7.22 -16.84 7.96
N GLU A 277 6.45 -16.00 8.67
CA GLU A 277 5.00 -15.91 8.50
C GLU A 277 4.62 -15.32 7.14
N THR A 278 5.45 -14.43 6.60
CA THR A 278 5.13 -13.71 5.35
C THR A 278 5.75 -14.32 4.10
N ARG A 279 6.61 -15.32 4.27
CA ARG A 279 7.54 -15.80 3.24
C ARG A 279 6.90 -16.31 1.97
N ASP A 280 5.90 -17.16 2.08
CA ASP A 280 5.34 -17.81 0.89
C ASP A 280 4.51 -16.82 0.06
N VAL A 281 3.76 -15.94 0.72
CA VAL A 281 2.99 -14.88 0.08
C VAL A 281 3.88 -13.80 -0.52
N TRP A 282 4.97 -13.42 0.17
CA TRP A 282 5.95 -12.48 -0.38
C TRP A 282 6.70 -13.07 -1.57
N ARG A 283 7.03 -14.37 -1.54
CA ARG A 283 7.63 -15.05 -2.69
C ARG A 283 6.67 -15.07 -3.88
N ALA A 284 5.38 -15.29 -3.65
CA ALA A 284 4.37 -15.21 -4.72
C ALA A 284 4.29 -13.82 -5.35
N SER A 285 4.55 -12.75 -4.58
CA SER A 285 4.54 -11.39 -5.11
C SER A 285 5.84 -10.97 -5.80
N ALA A 286 6.94 -11.75 -5.71
CA ALA A 286 8.27 -11.40 -6.26
C ALA A 286 8.24 -10.99 -7.75
N ARG A 287 7.34 -11.59 -8.54
CA ARG A 287 7.15 -11.28 -9.97
C ARG A 287 6.67 -9.85 -10.23
N ARG A 288 6.19 -9.11 -9.23
CA ARG A 288 5.93 -7.66 -9.37
C ARG A 288 7.20 -6.89 -9.75
N VAL A 289 8.35 -7.35 -9.27
CA VAL A 289 9.66 -6.76 -9.60
C VAL A 289 9.97 -6.90 -11.10
N ASP A 290 9.54 -7.97 -11.76
CA ASP A 290 9.72 -8.13 -13.21
C ASP A 290 8.93 -7.08 -14.00
N ALA A 291 7.70 -6.78 -13.58
CA ALA A 291 6.90 -5.73 -14.21
C ALA A 291 7.56 -4.36 -14.01
N LEU A 292 8.05 -4.06 -12.80
CA LEU A 292 8.76 -2.82 -12.50
C LEU A 292 10.07 -2.69 -13.30
N ARG A 293 10.82 -3.79 -13.47
CA ARG A 293 12.02 -3.83 -14.30
C ARG A 293 11.72 -3.54 -15.78
N LYS A 294 10.65 -4.14 -16.33
CA LYS A 294 10.21 -3.82 -17.70
C LYS A 294 9.82 -2.35 -17.86
N LEU A 295 9.16 -1.76 -16.86
CA LEU A 295 8.85 -0.33 -16.87
C LEU A 295 10.11 0.53 -16.83
N LEU A 296 11.10 0.17 -16.00
CA LEU A 296 12.38 0.85 -15.93
C LEU A 296 13.12 0.83 -17.28
N ASP A 297 13.12 -0.32 -17.95
CA ASP A 297 13.85 -0.50 -19.21
C ASP A 297 13.11 0.09 -20.42
N GLY A 298 11.77 0.11 -20.41
CA GLY A 298 10.94 0.44 -21.58
C GLY A 298 10.14 1.73 -21.51
N ASN A 299 9.81 2.23 -20.32
CA ASN A 299 8.98 3.43 -20.14
C ASN A 299 9.30 4.16 -18.81
N PRO A 300 10.54 4.65 -18.63
CA PRO A 300 10.98 5.25 -17.36
C PRO A 300 10.24 6.54 -16.99
N ASP A 301 9.65 7.22 -17.98
CA ASP A 301 8.85 8.44 -17.78
C ASP A 301 7.38 8.15 -17.43
N LEU A 302 6.97 6.87 -17.43
CA LEU A 302 5.60 6.43 -17.21
C LEU A 302 4.61 7.19 -18.10
N VAL A 303 4.90 7.25 -19.40
CA VAL A 303 4.03 7.88 -20.41
C VAL A 303 2.94 6.89 -20.82
N PRO A 304 1.64 7.28 -20.77
CA PRO A 304 0.56 6.43 -21.25
C PRO A 304 0.65 6.10 -22.75
N PRO A 305 0.20 4.90 -23.18
CA PRO A 305 -0.27 3.81 -22.35
C PRO A 305 0.89 3.06 -21.65
N ILE A 306 0.74 2.80 -20.35
CA ILE A 306 1.73 2.09 -19.54
C ILE A 306 1.33 0.62 -19.44
N LYS A 307 2.20 -0.29 -19.89
CA LYS A 307 1.98 -1.75 -19.83
C LYS A 307 2.62 -2.32 -18.56
N VAL A 308 1.78 -2.69 -17.59
CA VAL A 308 2.21 -3.39 -16.37
C VAL A 308 2.08 -4.89 -16.63
N THR A 309 3.21 -5.56 -16.87
CA THR A 309 3.20 -6.97 -17.31
C THR A 309 4.21 -7.84 -16.59
N ASN A 310 3.79 -8.99 -16.10
CA ASN A 310 4.65 -10.09 -15.68
C ASN A 310 4.02 -11.43 -16.10
N ALA A 311 4.35 -12.55 -15.45
CA ALA A 311 3.74 -13.83 -15.76
C ALA A 311 2.27 -13.95 -15.30
N ASP A 312 1.84 -13.11 -14.35
CA ASP A 312 0.54 -13.18 -13.68
C ASP A 312 -0.41 -12.03 -14.08
N VAL A 313 0.14 -10.89 -14.52
CA VAL A 313 -0.66 -9.72 -14.93
C VAL A 313 -0.26 -9.22 -16.32
N ASP A 314 -1.26 -8.76 -17.07
CA ASP A 314 -1.11 -7.97 -18.30
C ASP A 314 -2.19 -6.87 -18.32
N VAL A 315 -1.85 -5.73 -17.72
CA VAL A 315 -2.77 -4.61 -17.53
C VAL A 315 -2.21 -3.32 -18.14
N THR A 316 -3.09 -2.49 -18.70
CA THR A 316 -2.73 -1.20 -19.28
C THR A 316 -3.26 -0.06 -18.42
N VAL A 317 -2.37 0.81 -17.96
CA VAL A 317 -2.70 2.08 -17.28
C VAL A 317 -2.69 3.21 -18.31
N LEU A 318 -3.69 4.10 -18.24
CA LEU A 318 -3.89 5.23 -19.14
C LEU A 318 -3.56 6.59 -18.49
#